data_AF-A0A1H7IB70-F1
#
_entry.id   AF-A0A1H7IB70-F1
#
_cell.length_a   1.000
_cell.length_b   1.000
_cell.length_c   1.000
_cell.angle_alpha   90.00
_cell.angle_beta   90.00
_cell.angle_gamma   90.00
#
_symmetry.space_group_name_H-M   'P 1'
#
loop_
_entity.id
_entity.type
_entity.pdbx_description
1 polymer ?
#
loop_
_entity_poly.entity_id
_entity_poly.type
_entity_poly.pdbx_seq_one_letter_code
_entity_poly.pdbx_strand_id
1 'polypeptide(L)'
;MRRNIFGRLLPERRPTSELSRQEVMARSIGSRVLWIQQGWANWMQRWTQKISKEGRIALLVAFLFVGLSFCLCMVLGKRIQLGVLGSGQVYSVAFGDRHTGIIIARQDERELVLKGIYRHLLASQKFLDSLKLTPAGREQLREISLRRPGMIDSINMAEKALREQLKIKERTK
;
A
#
# COMPACT_ATOMS: atom_id res chain seq x y z
N MET A 1 49.79 -30.67 24.61
CA MET A 1 50.23 -29.31 24.23
C MET A 1 49.71 -29.07 22.81
N ARG A 2 48.90 -28.08 22.46
CA ARG A 2 48.86 -26.65 22.82
C ARG A 2 47.41 -26.15 22.87
N ARG A 3 47.19 -25.26 23.83
CA ARG A 3 45.99 -24.49 24.13
C ARG A 3 45.81 -23.31 23.16
N ASN A 4 44.54 -23.04 22.85
CA ASN A 4 43.90 -21.72 22.69
C ASN A 4 44.43 -20.82 21.52
N ILE A 5 43.86 -19.68 21.11
CA ILE A 5 42.87 -18.74 21.64
C ILE A 5 42.43 -17.97 20.37
N PHE A 6 41.17 -17.94 19.91
CA PHE A 6 40.63 -16.81 19.11
C PHE A 6 39.10 -16.91 18.89
N GLY A 7 38.36 -17.38 19.90
CA GLY A 7 36.92 -17.13 19.98
C GLY A 7 36.70 -15.75 20.62
N ARG A 8 37.04 -14.68 19.90
CA ARG A 8 36.85 -13.31 20.40
C ARG A 8 35.35 -13.02 20.38
N LEU A 9 34.74 -13.14 21.56
CA LEU A 9 33.38 -12.76 21.92
C LEU A 9 33.00 -11.42 21.27
N LEU A 10 32.20 -11.46 20.20
CA LEU A 10 31.42 -10.30 19.80
C LEU A 10 30.32 -10.16 20.86
N PRO A 11 30.16 -8.98 21.49
CA PRO A 11 29.07 -8.78 22.42
C PRO A 11 27.75 -8.92 21.66
N GLU A 12 26.98 -9.94 22.04
CA GLU A 12 25.57 -10.10 21.69
C GLU A 12 24.88 -8.74 21.86
N ARG A 13 24.50 -8.08 20.75
CA ARG A 13 23.73 -6.83 20.81
C ARG A 13 22.43 -7.17 21.52
N ARG A 14 22.32 -6.75 22.79
CA ARG A 14 21.03 -6.74 23.49
C ARG A 14 20.03 -6.01 22.58
N PRO A 15 18.90 -6.62 22.20
CA PRO A 15 17.91 -5.92 21.41
C PRO A 15 17.47 -4.69 22.19
N THR A 16 17.55 -3.53 21.53
CA THR A 16 17.01 -2.26 22.01
C THR A 16 15.61 -2.53 22.54
N SER A 17 15.28 -2.05 23.75
CA SER A 17 14.03 -2.36 24.46
C SER A 17 12.77 -2.19 23.60
N GLU A 18 12.80 -1.24 22.65
CA GLU A 18 11.75 -0.99 21.67
C GLU A 18 11.55 -2.14 20.65
N LEU A 19 12.62 -2.75 20.14
CA LEU A 19 12.53 -3.90 19.23
C LEU A 19 11.95 -5.12 19.95
N SER A 20 12.36 -5.35 21.20
CA SER A 20 11.83 -6.46 22.02
C SER A 20 10.34 -6.29 22.34
N ARG A 21 9.87 -5.04 22.58
CA ARG A 21 8.45 -4.74 22.81
C ARG A 21 7.62 -4.94 21.54
N GLN A 22 8.14 -4.52 20.37
CA GLN A 22 7.47 -4.73 19.08
C GLN A 22 7.40 -6.21 18.70
N GLU A 23 8.45 -6.99 18.94
CA GLU A 23 8.45 -8.43 18.69
C GLU A 23 7.47 -9.18 19.62
N VAL A 24 7.36 -8.77 20.88
CA VAL A 24 6.38 -9.34 21.82
C VAL A 24 4.95 -8.97 21.43
N MET A 25 4.72 -7.72 21.00
CA MET A 25 3.41 -7.29 20.48
C MET A 25 3.03 -8.01 19.18
N ALA A 26 3.97 -8.14 18.23
CA ALA A 26 3.75 -8.84 16.97
C ALA A 26 3.46 -10.32 17.19
N ARG A 27 4.18 -10.98 18.11
CA ARG A 27 3.89 -12.36 18.52
C ARG A 27 2.53 -12.49 19.19
N SER A 28 2.15 -11.54 20.05
CA SER A 28 0.83 -11.56 20.71
C SER A 28 -0.31 -11.42 19.71
N ILE A 29 -0.18 -10.50 18.74
CA ILE A 29 -1.17 -10.29 17.69
C ILE A 29 -1.22 -11.50 16.76
N GLY A 30 -0.07 -12.01 16.31
CA GLY A 30 -0.01 -13.19 15.45
C GLY A 30 -0.63 -14.43 16.10
N SER A 31 -0.40 -14.61 17.40
CA SER A 31 -0.98 -15.72 18.17
C SER A 31 -2.51 -15.63 18.26
N ARG A 32 -3.05 -14.42 18.44
CA ARG A 32 -4.50 -14.18 18.46
C ARG A 32 -5.13 -14.41 17.10
N VAL A 33 -4.48 -13.98 16.02
CA VAL A 33 -4.93 -14.23 14.65
C VAL A 33 -4.95 -15.73 14.36
N LEU A 34 -3.90 -16.46 14.73
CA LEU A 34 -3.84 -17.92 14.57
C LEU A 34 -4.95 -18.63 15.35
N TRP A 35 -5.24 -18.19 16.58
CA TRP A 35 -6.35 -18.73 17.37
C TRP A 35 -7.71 -18.50 16.71
N ILE A 36 -7.93 -17.31 16.16
CA ILE A 36 -9.17 -16.99 15.43
C ILE A 36 -9.26 -17.82 14.16
N GLN A 37 -8.16 -17.97 13.41
CA GLN A 37 -8.11 -18.80 12.20
C GLN A 37 -8.39 -20.27 12.51
N GLN A 38 -7.79 -20.83 13.56
CA GLN A 38 -8.02 -22.22 13.98
C GLN A 38 -9.43 -22.43 14.52
N GLY A 39 -9.95 -21.49 15.32
CA GLY A 39 -11.34 -21.52 15.80
C GLY A 39 -12.34 -21.45 14.65
N TRP A 40 -12.09 -20.59 13.67
CA TRP A 40 -12.91 -20.47 12.47
C TRP A 40 -12.82 -21.72 11.61
N ALA A 41 -11.62 -22.27 11.39
CA ALA A 41 -11.43 -23.51 10.63
C ALA A 41 -12.16 -24.70 11.28
N ASN A 42 -12.06 -24.85 12.61
CA ASN A 42 -12.78 -25.89 13.35
C ASN A 42 -14.30 -25.70 13.30
N TRP A 43 -14.78 -24.45 13.38
CA TRP A 43 -16.20 -24.14 13.21
C TRP A 43 -16.67 -24.47 11.79
N MET A 44 -15.91 -24.08 10.77
CA MET A 44 -16.19 -24.38 9.36
C MET A 44 -16.18 -25.88 9.09
N GLN A 45 -15.25 -26.62 9.69
CA GLN A 45 -15.17 -28.08 9.57
C GLN A 45 -16.41 -28.75 10.18
N ARG A 46 -16.85 -28.32 11.37
CA ARG A 46 -18.08 -28.81 12.00
C ARG A 46 -19.32 -28.48 11.17
N TRP A 47 -19.35 -27.30 10.56
CA TRP A 47 -20.44 -26.88 9.68
C TRP A 47 -20.47 -27.70 8.38
N THR A 48 -19.31 -27.92 7.77
CA THR A 48 -19.13 -28.70 6.53
C THR A 48 -19.38 -30.20 6.74
N GLN A 49 -19.13 -30.73 7.94
CA GLN A 49 -19.45 -32.11 8.30
C GLN A 49 -20.96 -32.37 8.40
N LYS A 50 -21.76 -31.37 8.79
CA LYS A 50 -23.23 -31.48 8.83
C LYS A 50 -23.90 -31.40 7.46
N ILE A 51 -23.17 -30.95 6.44
CA ILE A 51 -23.70 -30.83 5.08
C ILE A 51 -23.52 -32.17 4.35
N SER A 52 -24.64 -32.72 3.84
CA SER A 52 -24.69 -33.91 2.98
C SER A 52 -23.81 -33.74 1.74
N LYS A 53 -23.34 -34.85 1.15
CA LYS A 53 -22.47 -34.85 -0.05
C LYS A 53 -23.04 -34.00 -1.19
N GLU A 54 -24.37 -34.03 -1.35
CA GLU A 54 -25.09 -33.24 -2.36
C GLU A 54 -25.07 -31.73 -2.05
N GLY A 55 -25.19 -31.36 -0.77
CA GLY A 55 -25.12 -29.97 -0.33
C GLY A 55 -23.71 -29.37 -0.48
N ARG A 56 -22.66 -30.19 -0.40
CA ARG A 56 -21.28 -29.74 -0.66
C ARG A 56 -21.09 -29.36 -2.13
N ILE A 57 -21.65 -30.15 -3.04
CA ILE A 57 -21.62 -29.86 -4.48
C ILE A 57 -22.43 -28.60 -4.77
N ALA A 58 -23.63 -28.46 -4.19
CA ALA A 58 -24.44 -27.27 -4.35
C ALA A 58 -23.73 -25.99 -3.83
N LEU A 59 -23.02 -26.08 -2.71
CA LEU A 59 -22.26 -24.96 -2.15
C LEU A 59 -21.05 -24.58 -3.01
N LEU A 60 -20.36 -25.57 -3.59
CA LEU A 60 -19.28 -25.35 -4.57
C LEU A 60 -19.80 -24.64 -5.83
N VAL A 61 -20.94 -25.10 -6.35
CA VAL A 61 -21.58 -24.47 -7.50
C VAL A 61 -22.01 -23.05 -7.17
N ALA A 62 -22.65 -22.83 -6.01
CA ALA A 62 -23.03 -21.50 -5.55
C ALA A 62 -21.81 -20.58 -5.40
N PHE A 63 -20.70 -21.08 -4.85
CA PHE A 63 -19.46 -20.31 -4.72
C PHE A 63 -18.89 -19.91 -6.08
N LEU A 64 -18.88 -20.84 -7.06
CA LEU A 64 -18.48 -20.54 -8.44
C LEU A 64 -19.40 -19.49 -9.08
N PHE A 65 -20.72 -19.59 -8.87
CA PHE A 65 -21.67 -18.60 -9.38
C PHE A 65 -21.47 -17.21 -8.75
N VAL A 66 -21.23 -17.13 -7.44
CA VAL A 66 -20.94 -15.87 -6.75
C VAL A 66 -19.61 -15.28 -7.22
N GLY A 67 -18.57 -16.11 -7.36
CA GLY A 67 -17.26 -15.68 -7.87
C GLY A 67 -17.33 -15.21 -9.32
N LEU A 68 -18.03 -15.95 -10.18
CA LEU A 68 -18.28 -15.57 -11.56
C LEU A 68 -19.11 -14.29 -11.65
N SER A 69 -20.19 -14.17 -10.88
CA SER A 69 -21.02 -12.97 -10.81
C SER A 69 -20.22 -11.76 -10.35
N PHE A 70 -19.38 -11.90 -9.31
CA PHE A 70 -18.50 -10.84 -8.84
C PHE A 70 -17.47 -10.43 -9.90
N CYS A 71 -16.85 -11.40 -10.57
CA CYS A 71 -15.92 -11.13 -11.67
C CYS A 71 -16.62 -10.42 -12.84
N LEU A 72 -17.83 -10.88 -13.19
CA LEU A 72 -18.68 -10.23 -14.20
C LEU A 72 -19.02 -8.79 -13.78
N CYS A 73 -19.44 -8.57 -12.54
CA CYS A 73 -19.75 -7.24 -12.00
C CYS A 73 -18.53 -6.31 -12.02
N MET A 74 -17.31 -6.81 -11.79
CA MET A 74 -16.10 -5.99 -11.93
C MET A 74 -15.79 -5.64 -13.40
N VAL A 75 -15.98 -6.58 -14.33
CA VAL A 75 -15.75 -6.35 -15.76
C VAL A 75 -16.80 -5.41 -16.35
N LEU A 76 -18.08 -5.62 -16.03
CA LEU A 76 -19.17 -4.74 -16.45
C LEU A 76 -19.14 -3.41 -15.70
N GLY A 77 -18.80 -3.38 -14.41
CA GLY A 77 -18.65 -2.16 -13.61
C GLY A 77 -17.59 -1.22 -14.19
N LYS A 78 -16.46 -1.75 -14.68
CA LYS A 78 -15.47 -0.96 -15.42
C LYS A 78 -16.02 -0.40 -16.74
N ARG A 79 -16.92 -1.10 -17.43
CA ARG A 79 -17.55 -0.60 -18.67
C ARG A 79 -18.68 0.39 -18.41
N ILE A 80 -19.45 0.20 -17.34
CA ILE A 80 -20.54 1.10 -16.92
C ILE A 80 -19.96 2.39 -16.31
N GLN A 81 -18.82 2.33 -15.61
CA GLN A 81 -18.11 3.52 -15.16
C GLN A 81 -17.62 4.39 -16.33
N LEU A 82 -17.25 3.82 -17.48
CA LEU A 82 -16.92 4.62 -18.67
C LEU A 82 -18.15 5.25 -19.35
N GLY A 83 -19.35 4.69 -19.19
CA GLY A 83 -20.58 5.19 -19.82
C GLY A 83 -21.41 6.16 -18.95
N VAL A 84 -21.25 6.12 -17.63
CA VAL A 84 -22.14 6.85 -16.68
C VAL A 84 -21.41 7.94 -15.88
N LEU A 85 -20.08 7.98 -15.85
CA LEU A 85 -19.31 9.02 -15.13
C LEU A 85 -18.97 10.24 -16.00
N GLY A 86 -20.00 10.81 -16.62
CA GLY A 86 -19.94 12.19 -17.14
C GLY A 86 -20.07 13.28 -16.08
N SER A 87 -20.17 12.97 -14.77
CA SER A 87 -20.47 14.01 -13.76
C SER A 87 -19.98 13.74 -12.32
N GLY A 88 -18.94 12.92 -12.12
CA GLY A 88 -18.42 12.74 -10.76
C GLY A 88 -17.00 12.23 -10.76
N GLN A 89 -16.02 13.13 -10.67
CA GLN A 89 -14.62 12.77 -10.48
C GLN A 89 -14.43 12.00 -9.16
N VAL A 90 -14.53 10.68 -9.23
CA VAL A 90 -13.92 9.77 -8.27
C VAL A 90 -12.66 9.25 -8.95
N TYR A 91 -11.51 9.80 -8.57
CA TYR A 91 -10.21 9.27 -8.97
C TYR A 91 -10.03 7.90 -8.30
N SER A 92 -10.46 6.83 -8.97
CA SER A 92 -9.95 5.50 -8.65
C SER A 92 -8.49 5.46 -9.09
N VAL A 93 -7.57 5.47 -8.13
CA VAL A 93 -6.15 5.16 -8.41
C VAL A 93 -6.12 3.69 -8.81
N ALA A 94 -6.12 3.44 -10.12
CA ALA A 94 -5.86 2.14 -10.67
C ALA A 94 -4.43 1.76 -10.31
N PHE A 95 -4.25 0.87 -9.33
CA PHE A 95 -3.05 0.05 -9.25
C PHE A 95 -3.04 -0.83 -10.49
N GLY A 96 -2.48 -0.29 -11.57
CA GLY A 96 -2.28 -1.03 -12.79
C GLY A 96 -1.25 -2.12 -12.55
N ASP A 97 -1.69 -3.37 -12.65
CA ASP A 97 -0.84 -4.50 -13.00
C ASP A 97 0.01 -4.12 -14.21
N ARG A 98 1.25 -3.72 -13.96
CA ARG A 98 2.26 -3.41 -14.99
C ARG A 98 3.43 -4.38 -14.87
N HIS A 99 3.12 -5.66 -14.69
CA HIS A 99 4.08 -6.74 -14.86
C HIS A 99 3.68 -7.54 -16.08
N THR A 100 3.98 -7.02 -17.28
CA THR A 100 4.29 -7.82 -18.47
C THR A 100 4.58 -6.90 -19.67
N GLY A 101 5.75 -7.09 -20.27
CA GLY A 101 6.06 -6.65 -21.62
C GLY A 101 6.70 -5.27 -21.78
N ILE A 102 7.86 -5.25 -22.45
CA ILE A 102 8.56 -4.08 -23.04
C ILE A 102 9.46 -3.31 -22.05
N ILE A 103 10.62 -3.90 -21.76
CA ILE A 103 11.62 -3.37 -20.82
C ILE A 103 12.57 -2.32 -21.44
N ILE A 104 12.64 -2.16 -22.77
CA ILE A 104 13.75 -1.39 -23.38
C ILE A 104 13.33 -0.01 -23.93
N ALA A 105 12.08 0.19 -24.37
CA ALA A 105 11.63 1.48 -24.94
C ALA A 105 11.01 2.46 -23.91
N ARG A 106 10.74 2.02 -22.67
CA ARG A 106 9.89 2.75 -21.70
C ARG A 106 10.64 3.55 -20.65
N GLN A 107 11.97 3.46 -20.60
CA GLN A 107 12.76 4.04 -19.52
C GLN A 107 12.88 5.57 -19.61
N ASP A 108 12.85 6.12 -20.84
CA ASP A 108 12.87 7.57 -21.10
C ASP A 108 11.49 8.20 -20.88
N GLU A 109 10.41 7.58 -21.36
CA GLU A 109 9.04 8.04 -21.10
C GLU A 109 8.73 8.05 -19.60
N ARG A 110 9.16 7.01 -18.87
CA ARG A 110 8.98 6.94 -17.42
C ARG A 110 9.75 8.06 -16.71
N GLU A 111 10.92 8.46 -17.21
CA GLU A 111 11.70 9.58 -16.64
C GLU A 111 11.06 10.93 -16.93
N LEU A 112 10.57 11.15 -18.14
CA LEU A 112 9.83 12.35 -18.53
C LEU A 112 8.58 12.54 -17.68
N VAL A 113 7.81 11.47 -17.47
CA VAL A 113 6.64 11.48 -16.60
C VAL A 113 7.03 11.77 -15.15
N LEU A 114 8.10 11.15 -14.65
CA LEU A 114 8.56 11.36 -13.27
C LEU A 114 9.05 12.79 -13.02
N LYS A 115 9.79 13.37 -13.97
CA LYS A 115 10.20 14.79 -13.95
C LYS A 115 8.99 15.73 -14.02
N GLY A 116 7.98 15.39 -14.84
CA GLY A 116 6.73 16.14 -14.91
C GLY A 116 5.99 16.18 -13.57
N ILE A 117 5.84 15.01 -12.93
CA ILE A 117 5.22 14.89 -11.60
C ILE A 117 6.00 15.69 -10.55
N TYR A 118 7.34 15.61 -10.57
CA TYR A 118 8.19 16.37 -9.65
C TYR A 118 8.03 17.89 -9.80
N ARG A 119 7.88 18.40 -11.03
CA ARG A 119 7.59 19.83 -11.28
C ARG A 119 6.26 20.26 -10.69
N HIS A 120 5.21 19.46 -10.85
CA HIS A 120 3.89 19.74 -10.25
C HIS A 120 3.93 19.73 -8.73
N LEU A 121 4.73 18.83 -8.14
CA LEU A 121 4.92 18.76 -6.70
C LEU A 121 5.63 20.02 -6.17
N LEU A 122 6.70 20.46 -6.84
CA LEU A 122 7.39 21.72 -6.50
C LEU A 122 6.50 22.95 -6.65
N ALA A 123 5.66 22.99 -7.69
CA ALA A 123 4.70 24.09 -7.86
C ALA A 123 3.68 24.12 -6.71
N SER A 124 3.20 22.95 -6.28
CA SER A 124 2.29 22.82 -5.14
C SER A 124 2.95 23.30 -3.84
N GLN A 125 4.22 22.95 -3.62
CA GLN A 125 4.97 23.37 -2.44
C GLN A 125 5.18 24.90 -2.43
N LYS A 126 5.58 25.48 -3.57
CA LYS A 126 5.70 26.93 -3.73
C LYS A 126 4.38 27.66 -3.49
N PHE A 127 3.27 27.10 -3.94
CA PHE A 127 1.94 27.66 -3.68
C PHE A 127 1.63 27.69 -2.17
N LEU A 128 1.89 26.58 -1.46
CA LEU A 128 1.70 26.51 -0.01
C LEU A 128 2.62 27.47 0.75
N ASP A 129 3.86 27.66 0.28
CA ASP A 129 4.78 28.61 0.88
C ASP A 129 4.38 30.06 0.61
N SER A 130 3.87 30.38 -0.58
CA SER A 130 3.31 31.69 -0.90
C SER A 130 2.11 32.03 -0.01
N LEU A 131 1.26 31.05 0.32
CA LEU A 131 0.13 31.26 1.24
C LEU A 131 0.59 31.66 2.64
N LYS A 132 1.78 31.23 3.10
CA LYS A 132 2.29 31.59 4.44
C LYS A 132 2.71 33.07 4.54
N LEU A 133 2.98 33.73 3.42
CA LEU A 133 3.54 35.09 3.40
C LEU A 133 2.51 36.17 3.74
N THR A 134 1.23 35.93 3.47
CA THR A 134 0.16 36.93 3.69
C THR A 134 -0.74 36.53 4.86
N PRO A 135 -1.29 37.50 5.62
CA PRO A 135 -2.22 37.20 6.71
C PRO A 135 -3.49 36.49 6.21
N ALA A 136 -4.02 36.88 5.04
CA ALA A 136 -5.16 36.20 4.42
C ALA A 136 -4.81 34.78 3.93
N GLY A 137 -3.62 34.59 3.34
CA GLY A 137 -3.16 33.27 2.90
C GLY A 137 -2.92 32.30 4.05
N ARG A 138 -2.52 32.79 5.23
CA ARG A 138 -2.39 31.95 6.44
C ARG A 138 -3.72 31.39 6.91
N GLU A 139 -4.80 32.15 6.80
CA GLU A 139 -6.14 31.65 7.14
C GLU A 139 -6.62 30.62 6.12
N GLN A 140 -6.37 30.84 4.82
CA GLN A 140 -6.64 29.84 3.79
C GLN A 140 -5.83 28.56 4.02
N LEU A 141 -4.55 28.68 4.39
CA LEU A 141 -3.71 27.53 4.70
C LEU A 141 -4.27 26.77 5.91
N ARG A 142 -4.76 27.48 6.93
CA ARG A 142 -5.41 26.88 8.11
C ARG A 142 -6.67 26.11 7.73
N GLU A 143 -7.51 26.68 6.88
CA GLU A 143 -8.71 26.02 6.36
C GLU A 143 -8.38 24.76 5.55
N ILE A 144 -7.37 24.84 4.67
CA ILE A 144 -6.89 23.70 3.88
C ILE A 144 -6.35 22.60 4.80
N SER A 145 -5.57 22.95 5.82
CA SER A 145 -5.04 21.98 6.80
C SER A 145 -6.14 21.33 7.64
N LEU A 146 -7.20 22.07 8.00
CA LEU A 146 -8.37 21.51 8.71
C LEU A 146 -9.16 20.55 7.83
N ARG A 147 -9.36 20.88 6.56
CA ARG A 147 -10.13 20.06 5.62
C ARG A 147 -9.38 18.80 5.17
N ARG A 148 -8.05 18.85 5.13
CA ARG A 148 -7.18 17.73 4.71
C ARG A 148 -5.98 17.56 5.66
N PRO A 149 -6.20 16.95 6.84
CA PRO A 149 -5.11 16.65 7.75
C PRO A 149 -4.08 15.71 7.07
N GLY A 150 -2.79 15.97 7.27
CA GLY A 150 -1.70 15.15 6.70
C GLY A 150 -1.34 15.42 5.24
N MET A 151 -1.98 16.40 4.57
CA MET A 151 -1.63 16.77 3.19
C MET A 151 -0.18 17.25 3.05
N ILE A 152 0.27 18.12 3.96
CA ILE A 152 1.63 18.68 3.95
C ILE A 152 2.66 17.55 4.12
N ASP A 153 2.40 16.63 5.06
CA ASP A 153 3.28 15.48 5.29
C ASP A 153 3.33 14.54 4.09
N SER A 154 2.18 14.30 3.45
CA SER A 154 2.09 13.48 2.24
C SER A 154 2.88 14.09 1.07
N ILE A 155 2.81 15.42 0.90
CA ILE A 155 3.59 16.15 -0.13
C ILE A 155 5.09 16.01 0.17
N ASN A 156 5.50 16.20 1.42
CA ASN A 156 6.90 16.07 1.83
C ASN A 156 7.43 14.64 1.63
N MET A 157 6.63 13.63 1.97
CA MET A 157 6.97 12.22 1.74
C MET A 157 7.07 11.89 0.25
N ALA A 158 6.14 12.38 -0.57
CA ALA A 158 6.18 12.20 -2.01
C ALA A 158 7.43 12.85 -2.62
N GLU A 159 7.81 14.04 -2.14
CA GLU A 159 9.01 14.75 -2.62
C GLU A 159 10.27 13.95 -2.31
N LYS A 160 10.39 13.44 -1.08
CA LYS A 160 11.52 12.61 -0.65
C LYS A 160 11.62 11.35 -1.51
N ALA A 161 10.53 10.64 -1.71
CA ALA A 161 10.49 9.42 -2.51
C ALA A 161 10.86 9.66 -3.98
N LEU A 162 10.35 10.74 -4.59
CA LEU A 162 10.67 11.13 -5.96
C LEU A 162 12.14 11.54 -6.10
N ARG A 163 12.66 12.29 -5.14
CA ARG A 163 14.06 12.73 -5.12
C ARG A 163 15.02 11.54 -5.01
N GLU A 164 14.69 10.55 -4.19
CA GLU A 164 15.49 9.31 -4.07
C GLU A 164 15.48 8.52 -5.39
N GLN A 165 14.32 8.37 -6.03
CA GLN A 165 14.22 7.68 -7.33
C GLN A 165 15.01 8.37 -8.45
N LEU A 166 15.02 9.72 -8.48
CA LEU A 166 15.80 10.49 -9.44
C LEU A 166 17.32 10.38 -9.17
N LYS A 167 17.74 10.50 -7.90
CA LYS A 167 19.16 10.39 -7.50
C LYS A 167 19.75 9.00 -7.72
N ILE A 168 18.98 7.95 -7.43
CA ILE A 168 19.42 6.56 -7.65
C ILE A 168 19.71 6.36 -9.14
N LYS A 169 18.87 6.90 -10.03
CA LYS A 169 19.04 6.78 -11.49
C LYS A 169 20.23 7.59 -12.03
N GLU A 170 20.49 8.80 -11.49
CA GLU A 170 21.69 9.59 -11.85
C GLU A 170 23.00 8.90 -11.46
N ARG A 171 23.01 8.07 -10.43
CA ARG A 171 24.19 7.28 -10.02
C ARG A 171 24.38 5.96 -10.79
N THR A 172 23.37 5.54 -11.55
CA THR A 172 23.43 4.28 -12.34
C THR A 172 23.69 4.50 -13.83
N LYS A 173 23.88 5.75 -14.24
CA LYS A 173 24.42 6.15 -15.56
C LYS A 173 25.90 6.43 -15.43
#